data_AF-A0A0M9E937-F1
#
_entry.id   AF-A0A0M9E937-F1
#
_cell.length_a   1.000
_cell.length_b   1.000
_cell.length_c   1.000
_cell.angle_alpha   90.00
_cell.angle_beta   90.00
_cell.angle_gamma   90.00
#
_symmetry.space_group_name_H-M   'P 1'
#
loop_
_entity.id
_entity.type
_entity.pdbx_description
1 polymer ?
#
loop_
_entity_poly.entity_id
_entity_poly.type
_entity_poly.pdbx_seq_one_letter_code
_entity_poly.pdbx_strand_id
1 'polypeptide(L)'
;MTSNTNDVLSVMDLYRLRIQPILDRILKQKKLKIEDDVYDKIVTLLLTSLQLKDLMKFSDINLNHQIRHLLEKDEISAIIDSGTTFKKTISKFDIRHKEALRLYLKEYFNLFFPKLAQFMHFETAEFKDKELISLFGDHEDPEQLKIADMLIMIQITINQSLQWIMIHWEQQGQKQTNFDERMFHLFSGIYYQFRRIVLPIAMFTDKAKWRKPVNKTYKMKLHDIPINDFSFQLIKLKEFKAEEFEKKAPNNPLTWAYLPLTDYPKEKRVEIKAKAITGIAKTAETEKGKATLASLVDQTL
;
A
#
# COMPACT_ATOMS: atom_id res chain seq x y z
N MET A 1 43.99 10.85 -48.91
CA MET A 1 43.07 9.75 -48.54
C MET A 1 43.48 9.33 -47.14
N THR A 2 42.72 9.48 -46.05
CA THR A 2 41.27 9.55 -45.84
C THR A 2 40.99 10.12 -44.45
N SER A 3 40.00 11.01 -44.39
CA SER A 3 39.16 11.41 -43.25
C SER A 3 39.74 11.45 -41.82
N ASN A 4 39.99 12.67 -41.35
CA ASN A 4 39.81 13.03 -39.94
C ASN A 4 38.30 13.05 -39.67
N THR A 5 37.73 11.94 -39.18
CA THR A 5 36.35 11.95 -38.66
C THR A 5 36.40 12.63 -37.30
N ASN A 6 35.91 13.87 -37.24
CA ASN A 6 35.54 14.49 -35.96
C ASN A 6 34.57 13.54 -35.25
N ASP A 7 35.00 12.90 -34.16
CA ASP A 7 34.14 12.15 -33.26
C ASP A 7 33.20 13.14 -32.53
N VAL A 8 32.16 13.56 -33.24
CA VAL A 8 31.06 14.33 -32.67
C VAL A 8 30.22 13.36 -31.86
N LEU A 9 30.27 13.48 -30.53
CA LEU A 9 29.47 12.69 -29.60
C LEU A 9 27.99 12.76 -30.03
N SER A 10 27.34 11.61 -30.25
CA SER A 10 25.94 11.62 -30.66
C SER A 10 25.04 12.05 -29.49
N VAL A 11 23.83 12.51 -29.81
CA VAL A 11 22.81 12.85 -28.78
C VAL A 11 22.52 11.65 -27.87
N MET A 12 22.58 10.44 -28.44
CA MET A 12 22.38 9.18 -27.70
C MET A 12 23.55 8.86 -26.77
N ASP A 13 24.78 9.20 -27.13
CA ASP A 13 25.94 9.02 -26.27
C ASP A 13 25.91 10.00 -25.09
N LEU A 14 25.52 11.26 -25.35
CA LEU A 14 25.34 12.26 -24.31
C LEU A 14 24.24 11.86 -23.32
N TYR A 15 23.15 11.26 -23.82
CA TYR A 15 22.07 10.69 -23.01
C TYR A 15 22.57 9.55 -22.11
N ARG A 16 23.24 8.56 -22.70
CA ARG A 16 23.77 7.40 -21.95
C ARG A 16 24.73 7.83 -20.84
N LEU A 17 25.53 8.86 -21.08
CA LEU A 17 26.51 9.36 -20.11
C LEU A 17 25.88 10.22 -19.01
N ARG A 18 24.84 11.01 -19.31
CA ARG A 18 24.32 12.01 -18.37
C ARG A 18 22.92 11.75 -17.82
N ILE A 19 22.00 11.24 -18.65
CA ILE A 19 20.60 11.05 -18.25
C ILE A 19 20.38 9.68 -17.63
N GLN A 20 20.83 8.62 -18.30
CA GLN A 20 20.63 7.24 -17.85
C GLN A 20 21.08 7.01 -16.39
N PRO A 21 22.28 7.42 -15.95
CA PRO A 21 22.72 7.22 -14.56
C PRO A 21 21.86 7.98 -13.53
N ILE A 22 21.29 9.12 -13.92
CA ILE A 22 20.41 9.92 -13.07
C ILE A 22 19.02 9.30 -13.01
N LEU A 23 18.48 8.90 -14.16
CA LEU A 23 17.20 8.20 -14.27
C LEU A 23 17.23 6.91 -13.45
N ASP A 24 18.23 6.05 -13.63
CA ASP A 24 18.39 4.81 -12.89
C ASP A 24 18.47 5.05 -11.38
N ARG A 25 19.17 6.11 -10.97
CA ARG A 25 19.23 6.52 -9.56
C ARG A 25 17.89 6.98 -9.02
N ILE A 26 17.12 7.75 -9.80
CA ILE A 26 15.78 8.22 -9.41
C ILE A 26 14.83 7.02 -9.30
N LEU A 27 14.83 6.12 -10.28
CA LEU A 27 14.00 4.90 -10.28
C LEU A 27 14.35 4.00 -9.08
N LYS A 28 15.65 3.79 -8.82
CA LYS A 28 16.14 3.05 -7.65
C LYS A 28 15.72 3.70 -6.32
N GLN A 29 15.78 5.03 -6.20
CA GLN A 29 15.34 5.75 -5.01
C GLN A 29 13.81 5.65 -4.80
N LYS A 30 13.04 5.71 -5.88
CA LYS A 30 11.58 5.52 -5.85
C LYS A 30 11.18 4.04 -5.72
N LYS A 31 12.13 3.11 -5.75
CA LYS A 31 11.91 1.65 -5.74
C LYS A 31 11.01 1.16 -6.89
N LEU A 32 11.09 1.83 -8.05
CA LEU A 32 10.33 1.46 -9.24
C LEU A 32 11.16 0.47 -10.07
N LYS A 33 10.55 -0.65 -10.44
CA LYS A 33 11.03 -1.53 -11.51
C LYS A 33 10.19 -1.24 -12.73
N ILE A 34 10.86 -1.03 -13.86
CA ILE A 34 10.24 -0.66 -15.13
C ILE A 34 10.70 -1.69 -16.16
N GLU A 35 9.77 -2.19 -16.97
CA GLU A 35 10.07 -3.07 -18.11
C GLU A 35 10.90 -2.34 -19.17
N ASP A 36 11.71 -3.08 -19.93
CA ASP A 36 12.67 -2.48 -20.87
C ASP A 36 11.99 -1.61 -21.95
N ASP A 37 10.81 -2.02 -22.43
CA ASP A 37 10.05 -1.26 -23.43
C ASP A 37 9.47 0.07 -22.86
N VAL A 38 9.08 0.05 -21.58
CA VAL A 38 8.57 1.22 -20.85
C VAL A 38 9.73 2.15 -20.51
N TYR A 39 10.89 1.59 -20.15
CA TYR A 39 12.12 2.34 -19.95
C TYR A 39 12.48 3.12 -21.22
N ASP A 40 12.47 2.47 -22.38
CA ASP A 40 12.74 3.09 -23.68
C ASP A 40 11.73 4.18 -24.07
N LYS A 41 10.45 4.01 -23.72
CA LYS A 41 9.42 5.06 -23.89
C LYS A 41 9.72 6.29 -23.04
N ILE A 42 10.11 6.09 -21.77
CA ILE A 42 10.50 7.19 -20.86
C ILE A 42 11.74 7.90 -21.40
N VAL A 43 12.75 7.15 -21.83
CA VAL A 43 13.96 7.68 -22.47
C VAL A 43 13.59 8.59 -23.65
N THR A 44 12.73 8.10 -24.55
CA THR A 44 12.31 8.83 -25.75
C THR A 44 11.61 10.15 -25.42
N LEU A 45 10.73 10.15 -24.43
CA LEU A 45 10.02 11.37 -23.99
C LEU A 45 10.94 12.36 -23.27
N LEU A 46 11.89 11.87 -22.47
CA LEU A 46 12.91 12.72 -21.84
C LEU A 46 13.81 13.38 -22.89
N LEU A 47 14.21 12.64 -23.92
CA LEU A 47 14.98 13.17 -25.06
C LEU A 47 14.21 14.20 -25.87
N THR A 48 12.90 14.02 -26.02
CA THR A 48 12.04 14.99 -26.71
C THR A 48 11.85 16.26 -25.88
N SER A 49 11.84 16.12 -24.54
CA SER A 49 11.59 17.22 -23.61
C SER A 49 12.85 18.02 -23.24
N LEU A 50 14.04 17.39 -23.27
CA LEU A 50 15.32 18.01 -22.93
C LEU A 50 16.09 18.33 -24.21
N GLN A 51 16.27 19.62 -24.52
CA GLN A 51 17.04 19.99 -25.70
C GLN A 51 18.54 19.71 -25.50
N LEU A 52 19.26 19.43 -26.59
CA LEU A 52 20.70 19.13 -26.55
C LEU A 52 21.53 20.22 -25.83
N LYS A 53 21.13 21.48 -25.98
CA LYS A 53 21.75 22.62 -25.31
C LYS A 53 21.60 22.58 -23.78
N ASP A 54 20.51 22.01 -23.28
CA ASP A 54 20.21 21.90 -21.84
C ASP A 54 21.03 20.75 -21.23
N LEU A 55 21.19 19.66 -21.98
CA LEU A 55 22.07 18.53 -21.64
C LEU A 55 23.55 18.91 -21.57
N MET A 56 23.98 19.99 -22.21
CA MET A 56 25.37 20.47 -22.13
C MET A 56 25.56 21.55 -21.06
N LYS A 57 24.54 22.37 -20.78
CA LYS A 57 24.63 23.50 -19.86
C LYS A 57 24.37 23.15 -18.41
N PHE A 58 23.49 22.19 -18.14
CA PHE A 58 23.10 21.89 -16.77
C PHE A 58 24.18 21.09 -16.04
N SER A 59 24.38 21.40 -14.76
CA SER A 59 25.05 20.49 -13.82
C SER A 59 24.19 19.25 -13.58
N ASP A 60 24.78 18.16 -13.10
CA ASP A 60 24.03 16.93 -12.78
C ASP A 60 22.94 17.16 -11.72
N ILE A 61 23.14 18.15 -10.82
CA ILE A 61 22.15 18.56 -9.83
C ILE A 61 20.92 19.17 -10.51
N ASN A 62 21.14 20.11 -11.43
CA ASN A 62 20.06 20.75 -12.18
C ASN A 62 19.37 19.77 -13.13
N LEU A 63 20.14 18.87 -13.73
CA LEU A 63 19.63 17.83 -14.60
C LEU A 63 18.73 16.83 -13.84
N ASN A 64 19.12 16.43 -12.63
CA ASN A 64 18.30 15.61 -11.72
C ASN A 64 16.99 16.31 -11.34
N HIS A 65 17.02 17.62 -11.04
CA HIS A 65 15.79 18.37 -10.78
C HIS A 65 14.84 18.38 -11.99
N GLN A 66 15.38 18.65 -13.19
CA GLN A 66 14.59 18.66 -14.42
C GLN A 66 13.99 17.30 -14.75
N ILE A 67 14.79 16.22 -14.65
CA ILE A 67 14.29 14.86 -14.86
C ILE A 67 13.16 14.57 -13.87
N ARG A 68 13.32 14.86 -12.58
CA ARG A 68 12.24 14.63 -11.58
C ARG A 68 10.94 15.35 -11.93
N HIS A 69 11.04 16.61 -12.34
CA HIS A 69 9.88 17.38 -12.77
C HIS A 69 9.22 16.79 -14.02
N LEU A 70 10.01 16.32 -14.99
CA LEU A 70 9.48 15.66 -16.19
C LEU A 70 8.79 14.32 -15.87
N LEU A 71 9.36 13.53 -14.95
CA LEU A 71 8.76 12.27 -14.50
C LEU A 71 7.43 12.47 -13.74
N GLU A 72 7.12 13.68 -13.29
CA GLU A 72 5.86 14.03 -12.62
C GLU A 72 4.80 14.59 -13.58
N LYS A 73 5.12 14.78 -14.86
CA LYS A 73 4.14 15.16 -15.87
C LYS A 73 3.21 13.99 -16.20
N ASP A 74 1.93 14.30 -16.42
CA ASP A 74 0.85 13.32 -16.60
C ASP A 74 1.18 12.24 -17.65
N GLU A 75 1.81 12.59 -18.77
CA GLU A 75 2.17 11.64 -19.83
C GLU A 75 3.24 10.62 -19.40
N ILE A 76 4.35 11.08 -18.80
CA ILE A 76 5.43 10.19 -18.36
C ILE A 76 5.01 9.44 -17.09
N SER A 77 4.27 10.09 -16.19
CA SER A 77 3.70 9.44 -15.02
C SER A 77 2.77 8.30 -15.43
N ALA A 78 1.87 8.50 -16.40
CA ALA A 78 0.97 7.46 -16.87
C ALA A 78 1.72 6.27 -17.50
N ILE A 79 2.81 6.53 -18.24
CA ILE A 79 3.65 5.48 -18.82
C ILE A 79 4.37 4.69 -17.72
N ILE A 80 4.95 5.38 -16.74
CA ILE A 80 5.55 4.75 -15.56
C ILE A 80 4.49 3.90 -14.85
N ASP A 81 3.32 4.47 -14.55
CA ASP A 81 2.25 3.81 -13.84
C ASP A 81 1.70 2.58 -14.60
N SER A 82 1.67 2.63 -15.94
CA SER A 82 1.23 1.51 -16.80
C SER A 82 2.22 0.35 -16.90
N GLY A 83 3.51 0.61 -16.66
CA GLY A 83 4.60 -0.35 -16.86
C GLY A 83 5.41 -0.65 -15.60
N THR A 84 4.97 -0.14 -14.45
CA THR A 84 5.63 -0.40 -13.17
C THR A 84 5.12 -1.69 -12.55
N THR A 85 6.04 -2.64 -12.38
CA THR A 85 5.84 -3.77 -11.49
C THR A 85 6.17 -3.32 -10.06
N PHE A 86 5.13 -3.03 -9.27
CA PHE A 86 5.30 -2.58 -7.89
C PHE A 86 5.83 -3.72 -7.00
N LYS A 87 7.14 -3.73 -6.76
CA LYS A 87 7.73 -4.63 -5.77
C LYS A 87 7.41 -4.18 -4.34
N LYS A 88 6.28 -4.67 -3.78
CA LYS A 88 5.98 -4.54 -2.33
C LYS A 88 7.07 -5.28 -1.55
N THR A 89 8.08 -4.54 -1.07
CA THR A 89 9.04 -5.10 -0.11
C THR A 89 8.29 -5.32 1.19
N ILE A 90 7.94 -6.57 1.49
CA ILE A 90 7.26 -6.94 2.74
C ILE A 90 8.11 -6.44 3.91
N SER A 91 7.60 -5.45 4.63
CA SER A 91 8.31 -4.90 5.78
C SER A 91 8.17 -5.84 6.98
N LYS A 92 9.10 -5.76 7.93
CA LYS A 92 8.96 -6.46 9.22
C LYS A 92 7.66 -6.06 9.93
N PHE A 93 7.23 -4.81 9.77
CA PHE A 93 5.94 -4.33 10.28
C PHE A 93 4.77 -5.09 9.66
N ASP A 94 4.76 -5.29 8.33
CA ASP A 94 3.67 -6.00 7.64
C ASP A 94 3.56 -7.45 8.13
N ILE A 95 4.70 -8.13 8.35
CA ILE A 95 4.73 -9.48 8.90
C ILE A 95 4.10 -9.49 10.30
N ARG A 96 4.51 -8.58 11.18
CA ARG A 96 3.97 -8.48 12.54
C ARG A 96 2.50 -8.10 12.57
N HIS A 97 2.06 -7.25 11.65
CA HIS A 97 0.65 -6.90 11.50
C HIS A 97 -0.18 -8.12 11.11
N LYS A 98 0.28 -8.92 10.15
CA LYS A 98 -0.39 -10.17 9.78
C LYS A 98 -0.47 -11.15 10.95
N GLU A 99 0.60 -11.31 11.71
CA GLU A 99 0.59 -12.12 12.94
C GLU A 99 -0.44 -11.58 13.95
N ALA A 100 -0.47 -10.27 14.18
CA ALA A 100 -1.41 -9.63 15.08
C ALA A 100 -2.86 -9.82 14.60
N LEU A 101 -3.14 -9.66 13.30
CA LEU A 101 -4.49 -9.87 12.75
C LEU A 101 -4.97 -11.31 12.93
N ARG A 102 -4.07 -12.29 12.84
CA ARG A 102 -4.42 -13.69 13.12
C ARG A 102 -4.74 -13.94 14.58
N LEU A 103 -3.93 -13.39 15.48
CA LEU A 103 -4.08 -13.60 16.91
C LEU A 103 -5.26 -12.82 17.50
N TYR A 104 -5.60 -11.67 16.92
CA TYR A 104 -6.51 -10.69 17.51
C TYR A 104 -7.69 -10.33 16.60
N LEU A 105 -8.12 -11.23 15.71
CA LEU A 105 -9.15 -10.93 14.71
C LEU A 105 -10.42 -10.34 15.34
N LYS A 106 -10.89 -10.92 16.44
CA LYS A 106 -12.06 -10.43 17.21
C LYS A 106 -11.83 -9.00 17.70
N GLU A 107 -10.66 -8.72 18.24
CA GLU A 107 -10.28 -7.41 18.74
C GLU A 107 -10.19 -6.38 17.60
N TYR A 108 -9.73 -6.74 16.39
CA TYR A 108 -9.76 -5.82 15.24
C TYR A 108 -11.18 -5.39 14.90
N PHE A 109 -12.09 -6.36 14.80
CA PHE A 109 -13.49 -6.07 14.47
C PHE A 109 -14.19 -5.33 15.61
N ASN A 110 -13.91 -5.64 16.87
CA ASN A 110 -14.42 -4.86 18.01
C ASN A 110 -13.92 -3.40 17.99
N LEU A 111 -12.68 -3.17 17.54
CA LEU A 111 -12.06 -1.84 17.55
C LEU A 111 -12.57 -0.94 16.40
N PHE A 112 -12.66 -1.51 15.20
CA PHE A 112 -12.92 -0.76 13.97
C PHE A 112 -14.34 -0.95 13.42
N PHE A 113 -14.99 -2.08 13.70
CA PHE A 113 -16.33 -2.43 13.20
C PHE A 113 -17.24 -2.99 14.30
N PRO A 114 -17.40 -2.31 15.46
CA PRO A 114 -18.06 -2.88 16.64
C PRO A 114 -19.50 -3.34 16.39
N LYS A 115 -20.22 -2.65 15.49
CA LYS A 115 -21.59 -3.04 15.10
C LYS A 115 -21.61 -4.35 14.30
N LEU A 116 -20.63 -4.56 13.42
CA LEU A 116 -20.54 -5.77 12.63
C LEU A 116 -20.08 -6.95 13.49
N ALA A 117 -19.12 -6.70 14.40
CA ALA A 117 -18.55 -7.71 15.28
C ALA A 117 -19.60 -8.47 16.11
N GLN A 118 -20.71 -7.82 16.46
CA GLN A 118 -21.83 -8.44 17.19
C GLN A 118 -22.48 -9.62 16.47
N PHE A 119 -22.35 -9.69 15.15
CA PHE A 119 -22.96 -10.73 14.33
C PHE A 119 -21.97 -11.82 13.90
N MET A 120 -20.67 -11.63 14.16
CA MET A 120 -19.59 -12.47 13.66
C MET A 120 -19.22 -13.57 14.65
N HIS A 121 -19.00 -14.76 14.10
CA HIS A 121 -18.63 -15.96 14.85
C HIS A 121 -17.13 -16.22 14.69
N PHE A 122 -16.30 -15.53 15.47
CA PHE A 122 -14.83 -15.49 15.30
C PHE A 122 -14.13 -16.83 15.48
N GLU A 123 -14.72 -17.76 16.23
CA GLU A 123 -14.25 -19.13 16.39
C GLU A 123 -14.31 -19.95 15.09
N THR A 124 -15.08 -19.48 14.10
CA THR A 124 -15.23 -20.12 12.79
C THR A 124 -14.24 -19.59 11.75
N ALA A 125 -13.37 -18.66 12.13
CA ALA A 125 -12.46 -18.00 11.20
C ALA A 125 -11.43 -18.96 10.61
N GLU A 126 -11.38 -19.04 9.28
CA GLU A 126 -10.41 -19.80 8.51
C GLU A 126 -9.58 -18.86 7.63
N PHE A 127 -8.26 -18.91 7.76
CA PHE A 127 -7.36 -18.11 6.93
C PHE A 127 -7.04 -18.85 5.62
N LYS A 128 -7.38 -18.25 4.48
CA LYS A 128 -7.32 -18.84 3.13
C LYS A 128 -6.15 -18.29 2.30
N ASP A 129 -4.95 -18.27 2.89
CA ASP A 129 -3.77 -17.66 2.26
C ASP A 129 -3.32 -18.39 0.99
N LYS A 130 -3.48 -19.73 0.97
CA LYS A 130 -3.05 -20.54 -0.18
C LYS A 130 -3.95 -20.32 -1.38
N GLU A 131 -5.25 -20.24 -1.14
CA GLU A 131 -6.27 -19.98 -2.16
C GLU A 131 -6.11 -18.57 -2.72
N LEU A 132 -5.77 -17.61 -1.87
CA LEU A 132 -5.44 -16.24 -2.30
C LEU A 132 -4.23 -16.22 -3.23
N ILE A 133 -3.16 -16.95 -2.87
CA ILE A 133 -1.99 -17.10 -3.75
C ILE A 133 -2.38 -17.80 -5.05
N SER A 134 -3.20 -18.86 -5.00
CA SER A 134 -3.62 -19.59 -6.21
C SER A 134 -4.48 -18.75 -7.14
N LEU A 135 -5.31 -17.85 -6.62
CA LEU A 135 -6.18 -17.00 -7.44
C LEU A 135 -5.41 -15.99 -8.29
N PHE A 136 -4.25 -15.60 -7.79
CA PHE A 136 -3.52 -14.44 -8.28
C PHE A 136 -2.06 -14.79 -8.65
N GLY A 137 -1.64 -16.05 -8.47
CA GLY A 137 -0.24 -16.48 -8.58
C GLY A 137 0.25 -16.79 -9.99
N ASP A 138 -0.65 -17.05 -10.94
CA ASP A 138 -0.32 -17.48 -12.32
C ASP A 138 -0.35 -16.34 -13.35
N HIS A 139 -0.43 -15.09 -12.93
CA HIS A 139 -0.32 -13.95 -13.85
C HIS A 139 1.16 -13.67 -14.21
N GLU A 140 1.39 -13.12 -15.41
CA GLU A 140 2.71 -12.76 -15.94
C GLU A 140 3.54 -11.84 -15.02
N ASP A 141 2.88 -11.20 -14.04
CA ASP A 141 3.53 -10.48 -12.93
C ASP A 141 3.09 -11.02 -11.55
N PRO A 142 3.75 -12.08 -11.02
CA PRO A 142 3.44 -12.68 -9.73
C PRO A 142 3.63 -11.74 -8.53
N GLU A 143 4.30 -10.58 -8.70
CA GLU A 143 4.61 -9.66 -7.60
C GLU A 143 3.50 -8.61 -7.36
N GLN A 144 2.70 -8.25 -8.38
CA GLN A 144 1.53 -7.39 -8.22
C GLN A 144 0.38 -8.04 -7.43
N LEU A 145 0.46 -9.35 -7.25
CA LEU A 145 -0.66 -10.19 -6.86
C LEU A 145 -0.42 -10.97 -5.56
N LYS A 146 0.82 -10.98 -5.06
CA LYS A 146 1.18 -11.24 -3.65
C LYS A 146 0.67 -10.17 -2.68
N ILE A 147 -0.10 -9.19 -3.16
CA ILE A 147 -0.39 -7.98 -2.43
C ILE A 147 -1.59 -8.14 -1.50
N ALA A 148 -2.51 -9.08 -1.77
CA ALA A 148 -3.61 -9.35 -0.85
C ALA A 148 -3.07 -9.89 0.48
N ASP A 149 -3.21 -9.09 1.54
CA ASP A 149 -2.47 -9.38 2.76
C ASP A 149 -3.05 -10.51 3.60
N MET A 150 -4.37 -10.65 3.62
CA MET A 150 -5.08 -11.72 4.31
C MET A 150 -6.45 -11.99 3.64
N LEU A 151 -6.79 -13.26 3.46
CA LEU A 151 -8.14 -13.71 3.12
C LEU A 151 -8.68 -14.57 4.26
N ILE A 152 -9.87 -14.22 4.75
CA ILE A 152 -10.49 -14.90 5.90
C ILE A 152 -11.89 -15.35 5.49
N MET A 153 -12.20 -16.63 5.69
CA MET A 153 -13.56 -17.14 5.60
C MET A 153 -14.12 -17.22 7.02
N ILE A 154 -15.32 -16.68 7.26
CA ILE A 154 -15.90 -16.63 8.61
C ILE A 154 -17.43 -16.70 8.53
N GLN A 155 -18.06 -17.26 9.56
CA GLN A 155 -19.51 -17.22 9.70
C GLN A 155 -19.99 -15.91 10.32
N ILE A 156 -21.12 -15.42 9.81
CA ILE A 156 -21.81 -14.23 10.29
C ILE A 156 -23.32 -14.46 10.25
N THR A 157 -24.04 -13.91 11.22
CA THR A 157 -25.51 -13.92 11.25
C THR A 157 -26.06 -12.77 10.42
N ILE A 158 -26.78 -13.07 9.33
CA ILE A 158 -27.45 -12.09 8.46
C ILE A 158 -28.92 -12.46 8.39
N ASN A 159 -29.81 -11.54 8.80
CA ASN A 159 -31.26 -11.76 8.81
C ASN A 159 -31.66 -13.08 9.51
N GLN A 160 -31.10 -13.33 10.70
CA GLN A 160 -31.32 -14.55 11.52
C GLN A 160 -30.80 -15.85 10.88
N SER A 161 -30.06 -15.78 9.78
CA SER A 161 -29.45 -16.93 9.12
C SER A 161 -27.93 -16.88 9.24
N LEU A 162 -27.33 -18.03 9.53
CA LEU A 162 -25.88 -18.20 9.58
C LEU A 162 -25.33 -18.35 8.17
N GLN A 163 -24.40 -17.47 7.77
CA GLN A 163 -23.82 -17.45 6.43
C GLN A 163 -22.31 -17.39 6.49
N TRP A 164 -21.65 -18.06 5.54
CA TRP A 164 -20.22 -17.89 5.29
C TRP A 164 -19.97 -16.67 4.42
N ILE A 165 -19.03 -15.81 4.85
CA ILE A 165 -18.55 -14.68 4.06
C ILE A 165 -17.03 -14.73 3.92
N MET A 166 -16.50 -13.98 2.96
CA MET A 166 -15.08 -13.73 2.81
C MET A 166 -14.75 -12.32 3.33
N ILE A 167 -13.64 -12.17 4.02
CA ILE A 167 -13.03 -10.89 4.35
C ILE A 167 -11.72 -10.81 3.59
N HIS A 168 -11.61 -9.81 2.73
CA HIS A 168 -10.35 -9.41 2.11
C HIS A 168 -9.76 -8.28 2.93
N TRP A 169 -8.64 -8.52 3.60
CA TRP A 169 -7.94 -7.51 4.38
C TRP A 169 -6.62 -7.12 3.73
N GLU A 170 -6.49 -5.83 3.43
CA GLU A 170 -5.34 -5.24 2.77
C GLU A 170 -4.64 -4.26 3.71
N GLN A 171 -3.35 -4.47 4.00
CA GLN A 171 -2.56 -3.60 4.85
C GLN A 171 -1.58 -2.77 4.00
N GLN A 172 -1.60 -1.45 4.21
CA GLN A 172 -0.79 -0.50 3.46
C GLN A 172 0.03 0.39 4.38
N GLY A 173 1.35 0.28 4.26
CA GLY A 173 2.31 1.14 4.97
C GLY A 173 2.69 2.41 4.21
N GLN A 174 2.23 2.58 2.96
CA GLN A 174 2.51 3.72 2.09
C GLN A 174 1.35 4.00 1.13
N LYS A 175 1.32 5.20 0.55
CA LYS A 175 0.38 5.52 -0.53
C LYS A 175 0.79 4.82 -1.80
N GLN A 176 -0.17 4.19 -2.47
CA GLN A 176 0.01 3.57 -3.78
C GLN A 176 -0.97 4.21 -4.77
N THR A 177 -0.53 4.38 -6.01
CA THR A 177 -1.41 4.72 -7.15
C THR A 177 -2.33 3.55 -7.46
N ASN A 178 -3.53 3.82 -7.97
CA ASN A 178 -4.55 2.83 -8.37
C ASN A 178 -4.93 1.79 -7.29
N PHE A 179 -4.80 2.17 -6.02
CA PHE A 179 -5.10 1.29 -4.90
C PHE A 179 -6.57 0.82 -4.88
N ASP A 180 -7.49 1.72 -5.18
CA ASP A 180 -8.93 1.47 -5.27
C ASP A 180 -9.27 0.49 -6.41
N GLU A 181 -8.66 0.66 -7.58
CA GLU A 181 -8.75 -0.30 -8.69
C GLU A 181 -8.25 -1.68 -8.29
N ARG A 182 -7.10 -1.78 -7.61
CA ARG A 182 -6.59 -3.07 -7.13
C ARG A 182 -7.54 -3.73 -6.12
N MET A 183 -8.13 -2.96 -5.20
CA MET A 183 -9.15 -3.48 -4.28
C MET A 183 -10.34 -4.06 -5.06
N PHE A 184 -10.76 -3.41 -6.14
CA PHE A 184 -11.82 -3.91 -7.02
C PHE A 184 -11.43 -5.20 -7.76
N HIS A 185 -10.22 -5.29 -8.32
CA HIS A 185 -9.73 -6.52 -8.97
C HIS A 185 -9.68 -7.70 -8.00
N LEU A 186 -9.11 -7.50 -6.80
CA LEU A 186 -9.02 -8.53 -5.78
C LEU A 186 -10.41 -8.99 -5.33
N PHE A 187 -11.31 -8.05 -5.05
CA PHE A 187 -12.71 -8.35 -4.74
C PHE A 187 -13.35 -9.22 -5.82
N SER A 188 -13.15 -8.87 -7.10
CA SER A 188 -13.78 -9.56 -8.22
C SER A 188 -13.29 -11.01 -8.35
N GLY A 189 -11.98 -11.24 -8.21
CA GLY A 189 -11.40 -12.59 -8.22
C GLY A 189 -11.88 -13.45 -7.05
N ILE A 190 -11.91 -12.88 -5.83
CA ILE A 190 -12.40 -13.59 -4.64
C ILE A 190 -13.89 -13.93 -4.80
N TYR A 191 -14.70 -12.97 -5.25
CA TYR A 191 -16.12 -13.21 -5.45
C TYR A 191 -16.38 -14.27 -6.53
N TYR A 192 -15.62 -14.23 -7.63
CA TYR A 192 -15.70 -15.21 -8.70
C TYR A 192 -15.42 -16.63 -8.19
N GLN A 193 -14.37 -16.80 -7.39
CA GLN A 193 -13.95 -18.11 -6.88
C GLN A 193 -14.90 -18.67 -5.82
N PHE A 194 -15.26 -17.87 -4.82
CA PHE A 194 -15.96 -18.37 -3.64
C PHE A 194 -17.48 -18.24 -3.74
N ARG A 195 -18.00 -17.33 -4.58
CA ARG A 195 -19.44 -17.06 -4.72
C ARG A 195 -20.12 -16.82 -3.36
N ARG A 196 -19.45 -16.01 -2.53
CA ARG A 196 -19.92 -15.55 -1.20
C ARG A 196 -19.82 -14.03 -1.13
N ILE A 197 -20.55 -13.43 -0.20
CA ILE A 197 -20.35 -12.01 0.13
C ILE A 197 -18.88 -11.80 0.50
N VAL A 198 -18.26 -10.78 -0.09
CA VAL A 198 -16.88 -10.38 0.21
C VAL A 198 -16.91 -9.01 0.87
N LEU A 199 -16.29 -8.91 2.05
CA LEU A 199 -16.06 -7.66 2.77
C LEU A 199 -14.62 -7.20 2.52
N PRO A 200 -14.38 -6.28 1.58
CA PRO A 200 -13.07 -5.69 1.36
C PRO A 200 -12.78 -4.61 2.41
N ILE A 201 -11.61 -4.73 3.04
CA ILE A 201 -11.11 -3.84 4.10
C ILE A 201 -9.69 -3.43 3.74
N ALA A 202 -9.44 -2.13 3.73
CA ALA A 202 -8.12 -1.55 3.60
C ALA A 202 -7.72 -0.86 4.90
N MET A 203 -6.55 -1.19 5.44
CA MET A 203 -5.98 -0.57 6.62
C MET A 203 -4.67 0.13 6.29
N PHE A 204 -4.58 1.43 6.58
CA PHE A 204 -3.40 2.26 6.35
C PHE A 204 -2.70 2.56 7.68
N THR A 205 -1.46 2.12 7.80
CA THR A 205 -0.58 2.31 8.97
C THR A 205 0.52 3.33 8.74
N ASP A 206 0.52 4.02 7.60
CA ASP A 206 1.52 5.04 7.32
C ASP A 206 1.35 6.28 8.21
N LYS A 207 2.47 6.98 8.39
CA LYS A 207 2.58 8.11 9.33
C LYS A 207 2.05 9.43 8.77
N ALA A 208 1.65 9.47 7.51
CA ALA A 208 1.37 10.71 6.84
C ALA A 208 -0.12 11.04 6.87
N LYS A 209 -0.41 12.32 7.16
CA LYS A 209 -1.68 12.95 6.82
C LYS A 209 -1.58 13.37 5.36
N TRP A 210 -2.28 12.67 4.50
CA TRP A 210 -2.24 12.95 3.07
C TRP A 210 -3.12 14.16 2.76
N ARG A 211 -2.62 15.09 1.94
CA ARG A 211 -3.41 16.23 1.45
C ARG A 211 -4.64 15.78 0.66
N LYS A 212 -4.47 14.72 -0.15
CA LYS A 212 -5.55 14.03 -0.84
C LYS A 212 -5.84 12.72 -0.09
N PRO A 213 -7.05 12.54 0.47
CA PRO A 213 -7.43 11.32 1.19
C PRO A 213 -7.42 10.11 0.26
N VAL A 214 -7.46 8.91 0.85
CA VAL A 214 -7.61 7.68 0.07
C VAL A 214 -9.04 7.60 -0.44
N ASN A 215 -9.19 7.33 -1.72
CA ASN A 215 -10.51 7.02 -2.27
C ASN A 215 -10.96 5.67 -1.72
N LYS A 216 -12.17 5.60 -1.15
CA LYS A 216 -12.77 4.35 -0.65
C LYS A 216 -13.72 3.70 -1.65
N THR A 217 -13.70 4.20 -2.89
CA THR A 217 -14.55 3.72 -3.98
C THR A 217 -13.75 3.59 -5.26
N TYR A 218 -14.10 2.64 -6.12
CA TYR A 218 -13.60 2.56 -7.50
C TYR A 218 -14.79 2.64 -8.44
N LYS A 219 -14.76 3.62 -9.36
CA LYS A 219 -15.85 3.87 -10.30
C LYS A 219 -15.38 3.65 -11.72
N MET A 220 -16.15 2.90 -12.49
CA MET A 220 -15.90 2.64 -13.91
C MET A 220 -17.11 3.11 -14.71
N LYS A 221 -16.87 3.83 -15.80
CA LYS A 221 -17.90 4.33 -16.70
C LYS A 221 -17.42 4.35 -18.14
N LEU A 222 -18.34 4.18 -19.09
CA LEU A 222 -18.10 4.40 -20.51
C LEU A 222 -18.90 5.64 -20.93
N HIS A 223 -18.21 6.74 -21.22
CA HIS A 223 -18.83 8.07 -21.34
C HIS A 223 -19.67 8.45 -20.11
N ASP A 224 -20.97 8.61 -20.28
CA ASP A 224 -21.93 8.92 -19.22
C ASP A 224 -22.66 7.67 -18.70
N ILE A 225 -22.31 6.47 -19.20
CA ILE A 225 -22.90 5.21 -18.78
C ILE A 225 -22.12 4.66 -17.57
N PRO A 226 -22.73 4.61 -16.36
CA PRO A 226 -22.08 4.02 -15.20
C PRO A 226 -22.00 2.49 -15.36
N ILE A 227 -20.81 1.91 -15.19
CA ILE A 227 -20.59 0.46 -15.28
C ILE A 227 -20.44 -0.15 -13.88
N ASN A 228 -19.69 0.50 -13.00
CA ASN A 228 -19.41 0.00 -11.65
C ASN A 228 -19.25 1.14 -10.64
N ASP A 229 -19.75 0.92 -9.43
CA ASP A 229 -19.48 1.73 -8.24
C ASP A 229 -19.14 0.79 -7.08
N PHE A 230 -17.87 0.42 -6.99
CA PHE A 230 -17.35 -0.47 -5.96
C PHE A 230 -16.94 0.34 -4.73
N SER A 231 -17.17 -0.19 -3.54
CA SER A 231 -16.74 0.42 -2.28
C SER A 231 -16.09 -0.59 -1.34
N PHE A 232 -15.19 -0.11 -0.50
CA PHE A 232 -14.53 -0.90 0.54
C PHE A 232 -14.44 -0.14 1.85
N GLN A 233 -14.21 -0.87 2.95
CA GLN A 233 -14.04 -0.26 4.26
C GLN A 233 -12.60 0.25 4.40
N LEU A 234 -12.44 1.50 4.79
CA LEU A 234 -11.14 2.15 4.95
C LEU A 234 -10.87 2.44 6.43
N ILE A 235 -9.77 1.91 6.95
CA ILE A 235 -9.21 2.23 8.27
C ILE A 235 -7.92 3.02 8.04
N LYS A 236 -7.93 4.32 8.34
CA LYS A 236 -6.71 5.14 8.28
C LYS A 236 -6.33 5.55 9.70
N LEU A 237 -5.29 4.92 10.27
CA LEU A 237 -4.94 5.16 11.68
C LEU A 237 -4.63 6.63 11.97
N LYS A 238 -3.99 7.32 11.02
CA LYS A 238 -3.64 8.74 11.13
C LYS A 238 -4.86 9.69 11.11
N GLU A 239 -6.06 9.20 10.84
CA GLU A 239 -7.30 9.98 10.95
C GLU A 239 -7.92 9.93 12.35
N PHE A 240 -7.50 9.00 13.21
CA PHE A 240 -7.93 8.95 14.60
C PHE A 240 -7.08 9.89 15.46
N LYS A 241 -7.72 10.74 16.28
CA LYS A 241 -6.99 11.49 17.32
C LYS A 241 -6.56 10.53 18.43
N ALA A 242 -5.30 10.63 18.87
CA ALA A 242 -4.74 9.74 19.88
C ALA A 242 -5.58 9.70 21.17
N GLU A 243 -6.02 10.85 21.66
CA GLU A 243 -6.79 10.96 22.91
C GLU A 243 -8.17 10.28 22.82
N GLU A 244 -8.81 10.33 21.66
CA GLU A 244 -10.09 9.64 21.42
C GLU A 244 -9.87 8.15 21.20
N PHE A 245 -8.79 7.79 20.51
CA PHE A 245 -8.42 6.40 20.28
C PHE A 245 -8.06 5.69 21.59
N GLU A 246 -7.29 6.34 22.46
CA GLU A 246 -6.87 5.83 23.79
C GLU A 246 -8.07 5.46 24.68
N LYS A 247 -9.21 6.16 24.55
CA LYS A 247 -10.43 5.82 25.30
C LYS A 247 -11.00 4.45 24.95
N LYS A 248 -10.63 3.87 23.80
CA LYS A 248 -11.01 2.50 23.40
C LYS A 248 -10.11 1.44 24.03
N ALA A 249 -9.01 1.84 24.67
CA ALA A 249 -7.93 0.94 25.09
C ALA A 249 -8.20 0.04 26.31
N PRO A 250 -9.00 0.45 27.32
CA PRO A 250 -9.31 -0.41 28.46
C PRO A 250 -9.96 -1.74 28.07
N ASN A 251 -10.63 -1.79 26.91
CA ASN A 251 -11.40 -2.94 26.46
C ASN A 251 -10.72 -3.72 25.32
N ASN A 252 -9.55 -3.27 24.85
CA ASN A 252 -8.94 -3.84 23.64
C ASN A 252 -7.42 -3.56 23.56
N PRO A 253 -6.56 -4.61 23.65
CA PRO A 253 -5.11 -4.46 23.66
C PRO A 253 -4.53 -3.91 22.34
N LEU A 254 -5.22 -4.07 21.20
CA LEU A 254 -4.78 -3.51 19.91
C LEU A 254 -4.78 -1.98 19.91
N THR A 255 -5.62 -1.37 20.74
CA THR A 255 -5.66 0.09 20.85
C THR A 255 -4.30 0.63 21.26
N TRP A 256 -3.63 -0.02 22.22
CA TRP A 256 -2.29 0.37 22.65
C TRP A 256 -1.25 0.14 21.55
N ALA A 257 -1.32 -0.98 20.84
CA ALA A 257 -0.40 -1.28 19.74
C ALA A 257 -0.49 -0.26 18.59
N TYR A 258 -1.70 0.24 18.31
CA TYR A 258 -1.92 1.20 17.23
C TYR A 258 -1.88 2.67 17.64
N LEU A 259 -1.92 2.97 18.93
CA LEU A 259 -1.87 4.35 19.43
C LEU A 259 -0.71 5.18 18.82
N PRO A 260 0.53 4.65 18.66
CA PRO A 260 1.62 5.43 18.05
C PRO A 260 1.43 5.77 16.57
N LEU A 261 0.49 5.14 15.87
CA LEU A 261 0.17 5.42 14.47
C LEU A 261 -1.00 6.40 14.30
N THR A 262 -1.66 6.79 15.39
CA THR A 262 -2.74 7.78 15.40
C THR A 262 -2.22 9.22 15.27
N ASP A 263 -3.12 10.19 15.25
CA ASP A 263 -2.81 11.60 15.19
C ASP A 263 -2.52 12.22 16.56
N TYR A 264 -1.32 12.76 16.72
CA TYR A 264 -0.86 13.48 17.91
C TYR A 264 0.33 14.42 17.56
N PRO A 265 0.60 15.46 18.39
CA PRO A 265 1.77 16.32 18.24
C PRO A 265 3.08 15.52 18.36
N LYS A 266 4.07 15.78 17.49
CA LYS A 266 5.30 14.97 17.40
C LYS A 266 6.09 14.95 18.71
N GLU A 267 5.95 15.99 19.53
CA GLU A 267 6.60 16.17 20.82
C GLU A 267 6.10 15.14 21.84
N LYS A 268 4.84 14.69 21.71
CA LYS A 268 4.24 13.65 22.58
C LYS A 268 4.65 12.22 22.20
N ARG A 269 5.47 12.02 21.17
CA ARG A 269 5.79 10.67 20.65
C ARG A 269 6.39 9.73 21.68
N VAL A 270 7.29 10.21 22.53
CA VAL A 270 7.89 9.40 23.61
C VAL A 270 6.82 8.99 24.63
N GLU A 271 5.98 9.94 25.05
CA GLU A 271 4.85 9.68 25.96
C GLU A 271 3.88 8.65 25.38
N ILE A 272 3.48 8.81 24.11
CA ILE A 272 2.56 7.90 23.42
C ILE A 272 3.13 6.50 23.32
N LYS A 273 4.43 6.35 23.01
CA LYS A 273 5.08 5.03 22.98
C LYS A 273 5.16 4.39 24.37
N ALA A 274 5.49 5.17 25.41
CA ALA A 274 5.52 4.66 26.78
C ALA A 274 4.13 4.19 27.25
N LYS A 275 3.08 4.96 26.93
CA LYS A 275 1.68 4.57 27.15
C LYS A 275 1.34 3.27 26.41
N ALA A 276 1.70 3.17 25.14
CA ALA A 276 1.47 1.98 24.32
C ALA A 276 2.10 0.72 24.94
N ILE A 277 3.40 0.76 25.27
CA ILE A 277 4.08 -0.39 25.87
C ILE A 277 3.50 -0.77 27.24
N THR A 278 3.23 0.23 28.09
CA THR A 278 2.63 0.02 29.41
C THR A 278 1.23 -0.56 29.31
N GLY A 279 0.43 -0.09 28.36
CA GLY A 279 -0.92 -0.57 28.11
C GLY A 279 -0.94 -2.00 27.57
N ILE A 280 -0.06 -2.34 26.63
CA ILE A 280 0.11 -3.71 26.13
C ILE A 280 0.44 -4.66 27.28
N ALA A 281 1.41 -4.30 28.13
CA ALA A 281 1.83 -5.12 29.26
C ALA A 281 0.67 -5.42 30.24
N LYS A 282 -0.28 -4.49 30.39
CA LYS A 282 -1.44 -4.62 31.29
C LYS A 282 -2.62 -5.37 30.66
N THR A 283 -2.81 -5.25 29.35
CA THR A 283 -4.05 -5.69 28.67
C THR A 283 -3.89 -6.96 27.83
N ALA A 284 -2.67 -7.29 27.37
CA ALA A 284 -2.47 -8.49 26.57
C ALA A 284 -2.35 -9.72 27.49
N GLU A 285 -3.16 -10.73 27.20
CA GLU A 285 -3.36 -11.89 28.09
C GLU A 285 -2.19 -12.88 28.09
N THR A 286 -1.48 -13.01 26.96
CA THR A 286 -0.40 -13.99 26.77
C THR A 286 0.94 -13.34 26.52
N GLU A 287 2.04 -13.99 26.89
CA GLU A 287 3.39 -13.51 26.60
C GLU A 287 3.66 -13.38 25.10
N LYS A 288 3.17 -14.35 24.31
CA LYS A 288 3.21 -14.27 22.84
C LYS A 288 2.45 -13.04 22.34
N GLY A 289 1.26 -12.79 22.88
CA GLY A 289 0.45 -11.62 22.57
C GLY A 289 1.13 -10.30 22.88
N LYS A 290 1.70 -10.17 24.09
CA LYS A 290 2.50 -9.01 24.49
C LYS A 290 3.65 -8.77 23.53
N ALA A 291 4.42 -9.81 23.20
CA ALA A 291 5.56 -9.71 22.28
C ALA A 291 5.12 -9.28 20.86
N THR A 292 4.05 -9.88 20.33
CA THR A 292 3.51 -9.50 19.01
C THR A 292 3.07 -8.04 18.99
N LEU A 293 2.29 -7.59 19.97
CA LEU A 293 1.78 -6.22 20.02
C LEU A 293 2.89 -5.19 20.29
N ALA A 294 3.84 -5.49 21.17
CA ALA A 294 4.98 -4.61 21.44
C ALA A 294 5.84 -4.43 20.19
N SER A 295 6.04 -5.49 19.41
CA SER A 295 6.81 -5.41 18.16
C SER A 295 6.19 -4.48 17.12
N LEU A 296 4.86 -4.29 17.13
CA LEU A 296 4.20 -3.30 16.28
C LEU A 296 4.60 -1.88 16.68
N VAL A 297 4.66 -1.60 17.99
CA VAL A 297 5.05 -0.29 18.55
C VAL A 297 6.49 0.06 18.20
N ASP A 298 7.42 -0.89 18.28
CA ASP A 298 8.84 -0.65 17.98
C ASP A 298 9.05 -0.20 16.52
N GLN A 299 8.35 -0.86 15.61
CA GLN A 299 8.41 -0.61 14.17
C GLN A 299 7.78 0.73 13.77
N THR A 300 6.99 1.37 14.64
CA THR A 300 6.27 2.61 14.28
C THR A 300 7.16 3.82 14.04
N LEU A 301 8.48 3.78 14.33
CA LEU A 301 9.44 4.91 14.26
C LEU A 301 8.76 6.29 14.23
#